data_AF-X1CPG6-F1
#
_entry.id   AF-X1CPG6-F1
#
_cell.length_a   1.000
_cell.length_b   1.000
_cell.length_c   1.000
_cell.angle_alpha   90.00
_cell.angle_beta   90.00
_cell.angle_gamma   90.00
#
_symmetry.space_group_name_H-M   'P 1'
#
loop_
_entity.id
_entity.type
_entity.pdbx_description
1 polymer ?
#
loop_
_entity_poly.entity_id
_entity_poly.type
_entity_poly.pdbx_seq_one_letter_code
_entity_poly.pdbx_strand_id
1 'polypeptide(L)'
;MAKAKYEMFLPWTEPPLDEWSIVGMNHYYVQGGKCLFVAMAKDGICIKAEGPSPELVFISLRQQAKKMSNKPLKTNPDKHRAG
;
A
#
# COMPACT_ATOMS: atom_id res chain seq x y z
N MET A 1 -25.82 1.87 -29.08
CA MET A 1 -25.61 2.56 -27.78
C MET A 1 -24.21 2.25 -27.28
N ALA A 2 -23.31 3.22 -27.26
CA ALA A 2 -21.95 3.03 -26.74
C ALA A 2 -22.00 3.08 -25.20
N LYS A 3 -21.59 1.99 -24.53
CA LYS A 3 -21.39 1.99 -23.07
C LYS A 3 -20.13 2.81 -22.80
N ALA A 4 -20.24 3.90 -22.04
CA ALA A 4 -19.09 4.61 -21.53
C ALA A 4 -18.25 3.65 -20.67
N LYS A 5 -17.01 3.41 -21.06
CA LYS A 5 -16.03 2.72 -20.22
C LYS A 5 -15.63 3.71 -19.13
N TYR A 6 -16.19 3.57 -17.94
CA TYR A 6 -15.60 4.20 -16.76
C TYR A 6 -14.31 3.43 -16.48
N GLU A 7 -13.18 3.98 -16.90
CA GLU A 7 -11.90 3.54 -16.36
C GLU A 7 -11.94 3.85 -14.87
N MET A 8 -12.16 2.80 -14.06
CA MET A 8 -12.12 2.91 -12.61
C MET A 8 -10.68 3.21 -12.23
N PHE A 9 -10.41 4.47 -11.90
CA PHE A 9 -9.13 4.87 -11.33
C PHE A 9 -8.94 4.17 -9.99
N LEU A 10 -7.96 3.26 -9.93
CA LEU A 10 -7.61 2.53 -8.72
C LEU A 10 -6.37 3.20 -8.11
N PRO A 11 -6.47 3.88 -6.95
CA PRO A 11 -5.37 4.70 -6.44
C PRO A 11 -4.10 3.93 -6.05
N TRP A 12 -4.18 2.59 -5.95
CA TRP A 12 -3.05 1.70 -5.71
C TRP A 12 -2.34 1.25 -7.00
N THR A 13 -2.84 1.57 -8.18
CA THR A 13 -2.15 1.32 -9.46
C THR A 13 -1.27 2.50 -9.90
N GLU A 14 -1.15 3.53 -9.06
CA GLU A 14 -0.33 4.71 -9.30
C GLU A 14 1.07 4.56 -8.68
N PRO A 15 2.14 4.99 -9.36
CA PRO A 15 3.48 4.94 -8.80
C PRO A 15 3.64 5.70 -7.47
N PRO A 16 4.43 5.17 -6.51
CA PRO A 16 5.15 3.90 -6.57
C PRO A 16 4.35 2.71 -5.99
N LEU A 17 3.03 2.82 -5.83
CA LEU A 17 2.20 1.76 -5.22
C LEU A 17 1.88 0.61 -6.17
N ASP A 18 2.03 0.83 -7.47
CA ASP A 18 1.92 -0.16 -8.54
C ASP A 18 2.87 -1.35 -8.37
N GLU A 19 3.99 -1.16 -7.67
CA GLU A 19 4.95 -2.21 -7.33
C GLU A 19 4.64 -2.94 -5.99
N TRP A 20 3.57 -2.55 -5.29
CA TRP A 20 3.21 -3.08 -3.97
C TRP A 20 1.96 -3.94 -4.04
N SER A 21 1.95 -5.05 -3.30
CA SER A 21 0.76 -5.92 -3.21
C SER A 21 -0.14 -5.48 -2.07
N ILE A 22 -1.44 -5.31 -2.32
CA ILE A 22 -2.42 -5.13 -1.24
C ILE A 22 -2.52 -6.44 -0.46
N VAL A 23 -2.26 -6.39 0.84
CA VAL A 23 -2.38 -7.54 1.77
C VAL A 23 -3.52 -7.37 2.77
N GLY A 24 -4.11 -6.18 2.84
CA GLY A 24 -5.31 -5.92 3.64
C GLY A 24 -5.95 -4.60 3.24
N MET A 25 -7.27 -4.60 3.09
CA MET A 25 -8.06 -3.39 2.86
C MET A 25 -9.42 -3.56 3.52
N ASN A 26 -9.78 -2.66 4.42
CA ASN A 26 -11.05 -2.75 5.13
C ASN A 26 -11.67 -1.37 5.36
N HIS A 27 -13.00 -1.32 5.31
CA HIS A 27 -13.75 -0.18 5.81
C HIS A 27 -14.33 -0.51 7.18
N TYR A 28 -14.22 0.42 8.12
CA TYR A 28 -14.78 0.27 9.46
C TYR A 28 -15.36 1.59 9.95
N TYR A 29 -16.05 1.57 11.07
CA TYR A 29 -16.66 2.78 11.65
C TYR A 29 -16.05 3.09 13.01
N VAL A 30 -15.72 4.36 13.23
CA VAL A 30 -15.25 4.92 14.51
C VAL A 30 -16.17 6.07 14.87
N GLN A 31 -16.89 5.96 15.99
CA GLN A 31 -17.84 7.01 16.44
C GLN A 31 -18.86 7.43 15.36
N GLY A 32 -19.29 6.48 14.53
CA GLY A 32 -20.20 6.73 13.40
C GLY A 32 -19.52 7.27 12.12
N GLY A 33 -18.24 7.65 12.18
CA GLY A 33 -17.44 8.03 11.02
C GLY A 33 -16.87 6.82 10.29
N LYS A 34 -16.99 6.79 8.95
CA LYS A 34 -16.39 5.74 8.11
C LYS A 34 -14.89 5.97 7.98
N CYS A 35 -14.10 4.94 8.21
CA CYS A 35 -12.65 4.92 8.05
C CYS A 35 -12.25 3.84 7.04
N LEU A 36 -11.13 4.07 6.36
CA LEU A 36 -10.46 3.11 5.49
C LEU A 36 -9.13 2.72 6.15
N PHE A 37 -8.86 1.42 6.23
CA PHE A 37 -7.54 0.85 6.51
C PHE A 37 -7.00 0.18 5.24
N VAL A 38 -5.72 0.39 4.94
CA VAL A 38 -5.01 -0.30 3.85
C VAL A 38 -3.61 -0.69 4.33
N ALA A 39 -3.22 -1.93 4.02
CA ALA A 39 -1.87 -2.45 4.19
C ALA A 39 -1.35 -3.02 2.85
N MET A 40 -0.11 -2.70 2.52
CA MET A 40 0.57 -3.18 1.32
C MET A 40 1.94 -3.74 1.65
N ALA A 41 2.39 -4.73 0.89
CA ALA A 41 3.68 -5.39 1.07
C ALA A 41 4.50 -5.43 -0.22
N LYS A 42 5.83 -5.30 -0.06
CA LYS A 42 6.83 -5.44 -1.12
C LYS A 42 8.16 -5.86 -0.50
N ASP A 43 8.83 -6.87 -1.05
CA ASP A 43 10.18 -7.31 -0.66
C ASP A 43 10.38 -7.51 0.86
N GLY A 44 9.39 -8.11 1.53
CA GLY A 44 9.41 -8.33 2.99
C GLY A 44 9.16 -7.07 3.84
N ILE A 45 8.86 -5.93 3.22
CA ILE A 45 8.48 -4.68 3.86
C ILE A 45 6.96 -4.54 3.81
N CYS A 46 6.36 -4.05 4.89
CA CYS A 46 4.94 -3.70 4.96
C CYS A 46 4.77 -2.20 5.24
N ILE A 47 3.89 -1.55 4.50
CA ILE A 47 3.40 -0.19 4.75
C ILE A 47 1.90 -0.24 5.06
N LYS A 48 1.41 0.66 5.90
CA LYS A 48 -0.01 0.73 6.25
C LYS A 48 -0.44 2.16 6.54
N ALA A 49 -1.70 2.46 6.26
CA ALA A 49 -2.31 3.73 6.60
C ALA A 49 -3.81 3.53 6.86
N GLU A 50 -4.36 4.38 7.72
CA GLU A 50 -5.78 4.41 7.98
C GLU A 50 -6.28 5.83 8.26
N GLY A 51 -7.56 6.06 8.00
CA GLY A 51 -8.19 7.35 8.28
C GLY A 51 -9.56 7.52 7.63
N PRO A 52 -10.25 8.63 7.92
CA PRO A 52 -11.59 8.91 7.37
C PRO A 52 -11.57 9.33 5.90
N SER A 53 -10.43 9.78 5.37
CA SER A 53 -10.28 10.17 3.97
C SER A 53 -9.45 9.13 3.21
N PRO A 54 -10.06 8.39 2.26
CA PRO A 54 -9.34 7.46 1.40
C PRO A 54 -8.17 8.10 0.65
N GLU A 55 -8.34 9.35 0.19
CA GLU A 55 -7.29 10.09 -0.51
C GLU A 55 -6.04 10.26 0.37
N LEU A 56 -6.24 10.70 1.62
CA LEU A 56 -5.14 10.88 2.57
C LEU A 56 -4.48 9.55 2.95
N VAL A 57 -5.24 8.46 3.01
CA VAL A 57 -4.71 7.10 3.20
C VAL A 57 -3.73 6.74 2.08
N PHE A 58 -4.12 6.91 0.81
CA PHE A 58 -3.24 6.60 -0.32
C PHE A 58 -2.07 7.59 -0.48
N ILE A 59 -2.23 8.87 -0.11
CA ILE A 59 -1.10 9.83 -0.02
C ILE A 59 -0.07 9.35 1.01
N SER A 60 -0.51 8.93 2.20
CA SER A 60 0.36 8.39 3.25
C SER A 60 1.10 7.15 2.79
N LEU A 61 0.42 6.20 2.13
CA LEU A 61 1.06 5.00 1.57
C LEU A 61 2.13 5.37 0.53
N ARG A 62 1.83 6.29 -0.40
CA ARG A 62 2.82 6.76 -1.39
C ARG A 62 4.06 7.36 -0.74
N GLN A 63 3.90 8.15 0.31
CA GLN A 63 5.02 8.72 1.05
C GLN A 63 5.85 7.64 1.75
N GLN A 64 5.21 6.63 2.33
CA GLN A 64 5.90 5.50 2.96
C GLN A 64 6.68 4.68 1.91
N ALA A 65 6.06 4.33 0.79
CA ALA A 65 6.70 3.60 -0.30
C ALA A 65 7.94 4.34 -0.84
N LYS A 66 7.84 5.65 -1.11
CA LYS A 66 8.99 6.49 -1.52
C LYS A 66 10.15 6.44 -0.53
N LYS A 67 9.87 6.43 0.78
CA LYS A 67 10.90 6.35 1.82
C LYS A 67 11.58 4.97 1.86
N MET A 68 10.87 3.90 1.49
CA MET A 68 11.41 2.55 1.49
C MET A 68 12.24 2.25 0.23
N SER A 69 11.85 2.78 -0.93
CA SER A 69 12.63 2.65 -2.18
C SER A 69 14.02 3.28 -2.09
N ASN A 70 14.22 4.25 -1.20
CA ASN A 70 15.51 4.93 -0.99
C ASN A 70 16.38 4.26 0.09
N LYS A 71 15.92 3.17 0.73
CA LYS A 71 16.71 2.44 1.71
C LYS A 71 17.42 1.27 1.03
N PRO A 72 18.74 1.12 1.18
CA PRO A 72 19.42 -0.08 0.72
C PRO A 72 18.81 -1.30 1.41
N LEU A 73 18.46 -2.32 0.62
CA LEU A 73 18.02 -3.62 1.12
C LEU A 73 19.11 -4.13 2.08
N LYS A 74 18.75 -4.34 3.36
CA LYS A 74 19.62 -5.08 4.27
C LYS A 74 19.70 -6.50 3.75
N THR A 75 20.79 -6.86 3.09
CA THR A 75 21.10 -8.26 2.80
C THR A 75 21.26 -8.96 4.13
N ASN A 76 20.47 -10.01 4.36
CA ASN A 76 20.62 -10.86 5.53
C ASN A 76 21.70 -11.90 5.18
N PRO A 77 22.91 -11.87 5.77
CA PRO A 77 24.02 -12.73 5.35
C PRO A 77 23.86 -14.21 5.77
N ASP A 78 22.83 -14.56 6.56
CA ASP A 78 22.77 -15.87 7.23
C ASP A 78 22.00 -16.95 6.46
N LYS A 79 22.47 -17.31 5.26
CA LYS A 79 22.13 -18.60 4.63
C LYS A 79 23.34 -19.27 3.97
N HIS A 80 24.42 -19.46 4.70
CA HIS A 80 25.37 -20.56 4.43
C HIS A 80 26.02 -21.00 5.75
N ARG A 81 25.38 -21.93 6.45
CA ARG A 81 26.12 -22.88 7.29
C ARG A 81 25.59 -24.27 6.96
N ALA A 82 26.21 -24.85 5.95
CA ALA A 82 26.25 -26.29 5.76
C ALA A 82 26.88 -26.91 7.02
N GLY A 83 26.25 -27.96 7.52
CA GLY A 83 26.78 -28.90 8.50
C GLY A 83 26.21 -30.25 8.12
#